data_AF-A0A957UZP2-F1
#
_entry.id   AF-A0A957UZP2-F1
#
_cell.length_a   1.000
_cell.length_b   1.000
_cell.length_c   1.000
_cell.angle_alpha   90.00
_cell.angle_beta   90.00
_cell.angle_gamma   90.00
#
_symmetry.space_group_name_H-M   'P 1'
#
loop_
_entity.id
_entity.type
_entity.pdbx_description
1 polymer ?
#
loop_
_entity_poly.entity_id
_entity_poly.type
_entity_poly.pdbx_seq_one_letter_code
_entity_poly.pdbx_strand_id
1 'polypeptide(L)'
;MNILFLTQVLPYPLDAGPKVRAYYVLRYLAQHHAVTLVSFVRATDTPAAMVHLRTFCRAVHGVPMQRSKLKDAGFLARSLLARRPFIIERDVSGAMDALLDDLTAQAGPFDAVHADQLWMAP
;
A
#
# COMPACT_ATOMS: atom_id res chain seq x y z
N MET A 1 -14.58 -10.55 9.29
CA MET A 1 -13.22 -10.14 9.71
C MET A 1 -12.96 -8.72 9.24
N ASN A 2 -12.19 -7.95 10.01
CA ASN A 2 -11.58 -6.69 9.64
C ASN A 2 -10.20 -6.97 9.06
N ILE A 3 -9.99 -6.69 7.78
CA ILE A 3 -8.74 -6.99 7.06
C ILE A 3 -8.05 -5.70 6.67
N LEU A 4 -6.76 -5.60 7.00
CA LEU A 4 -5.88 -4.57 6.47
C LEU A 4 -5.21 -5.08 5.20
N PHE A 5 -5.48 -4.44 4.07
CA PHE A 5 -4.94 -4.82 2.76
C PHE A 5 -3.91 -3.80 2.31
N LEU A 6 -2.65 -4.23 2.15
CA LEU A 6 -1.50 -3.38 1.86
C LEU A 6 -1.01 -3.60 0.42
N THR A 7 -0.88 -2.51 -0.32
CA THR A 7 -0.37 -2.53 -1.70
C THR A 7 0.65 -1.42 -1.95
N GLN A 8 1.66 -1.70 -2.79
CA GLN A 8 2.62 -0.66 -3.20
C GLN A 8 2.12 0.17 -4.40
N VAL A 9 1.12 -0.33 -5.12
CA VAL A 9 0.57 0.32 -6.31
C VAL A 9 -0.93 0.25 -6.18
N LEU A 10 -1.58 1.39 -6.41
CA LEU A 10 -3.03 1.48 -6.33
C LEU A 10 -3.67 0.43 -7.26
N PRO A 11 -4.54 -0.46 -6.75
CA PRO A 11 -5.04 -1.61 -7.50
C PRO A 11 -6.14 -1.22 -8.50
N TYR A 12 -6.14 0.01 -9.01
CA TYR A 12 -7.03 0.48 -10.06
C TYR A 12 -6.43 1.74 -10.71
N PRO A 13 -6.58 1.96 -12.04
CA PRO A 13 -7.27 1.14 -13.03
C PRO A 13 -6.55 -0.17 -13.37
N LEU A 14 -7.25 -1.05 -14.10
CA LEU A 14 -6.77 -2.39 -14.50
C LEU A 14 -5.81 -2.35 -15.71
N ASP A 15 -4.77 -1.53 -15.60
CA ASP A 15 -3.82 -1.23 -16.68
C ASP A 15 -2.50 -2.03 -16.59
N ALA A 16 -2.31 -2.80 -15.52
CA ALA A 16 -1.10 -3.58 -15.28
C ALA A 16 -1.41 -4.90 -14.54
N GLY A 17 -0.67 -5.96 -14.86
CA GLY A 17 -0.85 -7.29 -14.27
C GLY A 17 -0.89 -7.32 -12.73
N PRO A 18 0.05 -6.67 -12.02
CA PRO A 18 0.00 -6.58 -10.55
C PRO A 18 -1.27 -5.91 -10.02
N LYS A 19 -1.73 -4.83 -10.67
CA LYS A 19 -2.98 -4.16 -10.29
C LYS A 19 -4.20 -5.05 -10.51
N VAL A 20 -4.24 -5.78 -11.63
CA VAL A 20 -5.32 -6.72 -11.95
C VAL A 20 -5.44 -7.79 -10.86
N ARG A 21 -4.34 -8.42 -10.48
CA ARG A 21 -4.32 -9.42 -9.41
C ARG A 21 -4.81 -8.83 -8.09
N ALA A 22 -4.19 -7.75 -7.64
CA ALA A 22 -4.52 -7.11 -6.37
C ALA A 22 -5.99 -6.65 -6.33
N TYR A 23 -6.51 -6.11 -7.44
CA TYR A 23 -7.91 -5.68 -7.56
C TYR A 23 -8.90 -6.82 -7.34
N TYR A 24 -8.73 -7.95 -8.02
CA TYR A 24 -9.70 -9.04 -7.93
C TYR A 24 -9.63 -9.76 -6.58
N VAL A 25 -8.44 -9.88 -5.97
CA VAL A 25 -8.29 -10.39 -4.60
C VAL A 25 -8.99 -9.43 -3.62
N LEU A 26 -8.71 -8.13 -3.71
CA LEU A 26 -9.32 -7.11 -2.86
C LEU A 26 -10.85 -7.11 -3.01
N ARG A 27 -11.36 -7.13 -4.25
CA ARG A 27 -12.80 -7.14 -4.54
C ARG A 27 -13.47 -8.38 -3.97
N TYR A 28 -12.84 -9.55 -4.09
CA TYR A 28 -13.38 -10.80 -3.54
C TYR A 28 -13.43 -10.75 -2.00
N LEU A 29 -12.34 -10.32 -1.35
CA LEU A 29 -12.32 -10.20 0.12
C LEU A 29 -13.36 -9.21 0.62
N ALA A 30 -13.54 -8.09 -0.07
CA ALA A 30 -14.52 -7.05 0.27
C ALA A 30 -15.98 -7.54 0.20
N GLN A 31 -16.28 -8.62 -0.53
CA GLN A 31 -17.62 -9.21 -0.55
C GLN A 31 -17.97 -9.95 0.74
N HIS A 32 -16.96 -10.38 1.52
CA HIS A 32 -17.14 -11.24 2.69
C HIS A 32 -16.59 -10.62 3.99
N HIS A 33 -15.78 -9.58 3.88
CA HIS A 33 -15.02 -8.99 4.99
C HIS A 33 -15.00 -7.46 4.89
N ALA A 34 -14.80 -6.80 6.04
CA ALA A 34 -14.59 -5.37 6.10
C ALA A 34 -13.12 -5.07 5.78
N VAL A 35 -12.84 -4.66 4.54
CA VAL A 35 -11.46 -4.43 4.08
C VAL A 35 -11.10 -2.95 4.13
N THR A 36 -10.02 -2.62 4.83
CA THR A 36 -9.34 -1.32 4.78
C THR A 36 -8.15 -1.44 3.84
N LEU A 37 -8.19 -0.73 2.71
CA LEU A 37 -7.08 -0.66 1.76
C LEU A 37 -6.14 0.48 2.17
N VAL A 38 -4.85 0.17 2.29
CA VAL A 38 -3.77 1.16 2.33
C VAL A 38 -2.86 0.92 1.14
N SER A 39 -2.68 1.96 0.32
CA SER A 39 -1.86 1.91 -0.88
C SER A 39 -0.95 3.10 -0.98
N PHE A 40 0.24 2.92 -1.54
CA PHE A 40 0.93 4.06 -2.13
C PHE A 40 0.18 4.57 -3.36
N VAL A 41 0.18 5.88 -3.57
CA VAL A 41 -0.40 6.55 -4.75
C VAL A 41 0.66 7.36 -5.47
N ARG A 42 0.64 7.33 -6.79
CA ARG A 42 1.54 8.07 -7.68
C ARG A 42 0.81 9.29 -8.24
N ALA A 43 1.56 10.23 -8.81
CA ALA A 43 0.98 11.42 -9.46
C ALA A 43 0.03 11.08 -10.63
N THR A 44 0.17 9.88 -11.21
CA THR A 44 -0.68 9.37 -12.29
C THR A 44 -1.99 8.75 -11.80
N ASP A 45 -2.11 8.46 -10.50
CA ASP A 45 -3.32 7.87 -9.95
C ASP A 45 -4.39 8.94 -9.75
N THR A 46 -5.63 8.66 -10.16
CA THR A 46 -6.69 9.64 -10.19
C THR A 46 -7.57 9.58 -8.94
N PRO A 47 -8.20 10.70 -8.53
CA PRO A 47 -9.22 10.67 -7.48
C PRO A 47 -10.36 9.69 -7.78
N ALA A 48 -10.73 9.56 -9.06
CA ALA A 48 -11.74 8.60 -9.51
C ALA A 48 -11.35 7.14 -9.22
N ALA A 49 -10.07 6.79 -9.31
CA ALA A 49 -9.60 5.45 -8.96
C ALA A 49 -9.80 5.14 -7.47
N MET A 50 -9.52 6.11 -6.59
CA MET A 50 -9.77 5.98 -5.16
C MET A 50 -11.27 5.89 -4.84
N VAL A 51 -12.10 6.69 -5.52
CA VAL A 51 -13.57 6.63 -5.38
C VAL A 51 -14.09 5.26 -5.79
N HIS A 52 -13.61 4.72 -6.91
CA HIS A 52 -13.99 3.38 -7.36
C HIS A 52 -13.69 2.31 -6.31
N LEU A 53 -12.48 2.31 -5.72
CA LEU A 53 -12.11 1.33 -4.70
C LEU A 53 -12.94 1.48 -3.40
N ARG A 54 -13.38 2.70 -3.06
CA ARG A 54 -14.29 2.96 -1.94
C ARG A 54 -15.70 2.41 -2.14
N THR A 55 -16.09 2.03 -3.36
CA THR A 55 -17.42 1.42 -3.59
C THR A 55 -17.57 0.04 -2.95
N PHE A 56 -16.46 -0.64 -2.66
CA PHE A 56 -16.47 -1.96 -2.02
C PHE A 56 -15.54 -2.07 -0.81
N CYS A 57 -14.53 -1.22 -0.65
CA CYS A 57 -13.72 -1.21 0.57
C CYS A 57 -14.41 -0.40 1.68
N ARG A 58 -14.25 -0.84 2.94
CA ARG A 58 -14.70 -0.07 4.12
C ARG A 58 -14.00 1.29 4.20
N ALA A 59 -12.70 1.31 3.92
CA ALA A 59 -11.90 2.52 3.86
C ALA A 59 -10.77 2.36 2.84
N VAL A 60 -10.34 3.47 2.27
CA VAL A 60 -9.22 3.52 1.31
C VAL A 60 -8.32 4.71 1.65
N HIS A 61 -7.07 4.41 2.02
CA HIS A 61 -6.04 5.37 2.37
C HIS A 61 -4.92 5.34 1.32
N GLY A 62 -4.58 6.51 0.82
CA GLY A 62 -3.51 6.70 -0.16
C GLY A 62 -2.33 7.42 0.48
N VAL A 63 -1.13 6.84 0.39
CA VAL A 63 0.12 7.48 0.81
C VAL A 63 0.89 7.95 -0.42
N PRO A 64 1.14 9.26 -0.60
CA PRO A 64 1.86 9.75 -1.78
C PRO A 64 3.26 9.15 -1.88
N MET A 65 3.56 8.49 -3.00
CA MET A 65 4.88 7.96 -3.30
C MET A 65 5.73 9.04 -3.98
N GLN A 66 6.59 9.69 -3.20
CA GLN A 66 7.51 10.71 -3.73
C GLN A 66 8.83 10.07 -4.15
N ARG A 67 9.17 10.16 -5.44
CA ARG A 67 10.50 9.77 -5.94
C ARG A 67 11.38 11.01 -6.07
N SER A 68 12.63 10.90 -5.63
CA SER A 68 13.63 11.98 -5.75
C SER A 68 15.01 11.37 -5.91
N LYS A 69 15.77 11.83 -6.91
CA LYS A 69 17.13 11.33 -7.17
C LYS A 69 18.07 11.49 -5.98
N LEU A 70 17.88 12.55 -5.19
CA LEU A 70 18.63 12.79 -3.94
C LEU A 70 18.28 11.75 -2.87
N LYS A 71 16.98 11.44 -2.70
CA LYS A 71 16.53 10.39 -1.79
C LYS A 71 17.03 9.02 -2.25
N ASP A 72 16.99 8.74 -3.55
CA ASP A 72 17.47 7.49 -4.13
C ASP A 72 18.97 7.27 -3.87
N ALA A 73 19.80 8.32 -3.93
CA ALA A 73 21.22 8.21 -3.56
C ALA A 73 21.41 7.83 -2.07
N GLY A 74 20.61 8.43 -1.18
CA GLY A 74 20.60 8.06 0.25
C GLY A 74 20.13 6.63 0.48
N PHE A 75 19.08 6.19 -0.21
CA PHE A 75 18.60 4.81 -0.16
C PHE A 75 19.63 3.81 -0.71
N LEU A 76 20.41 4.19 -1.74
CA LEU A 76 21.49 3.37 -2.27
C LEU A 76 22.62 3.21 -1.24
N ALA A 77 23.07 4.31 -0.62
CA ALA A 77 24.06 4.25 0.45
C ALA A 77 23.59 3.38 1.62
N ARG A 78 22.33 3.57 2.06
CA ARG A 78 21.72 2.75 3.12
C ARG A 78 21.62 1.28 2.74
N SER A 79 21.26 0.97 1.50
CA SER A 79 21.20 -0.40 0.96
C SER A 79 22.55 -1.10 1.03
N LEU A 80 23.64 -0.41 0.66
CA LEU A 80 25.00 -0.95 0.73
C LEU A 80 25.45 -1.18 2.19
N LEU A 81 25.16 -0.23 3.09
CA LEU A 81 25.50 -0.34 4.51
C LEU A 81 24.71 -1.44 5.22
N ALA A 82 23.40 -1.49 5.00
CA ALA A 82 22.49 -2.45 5.63
C ALA A 82 22.52 -3.84 4.96
N ARG A 83 23.19 -3.98 3.81
CA ARG A 83 23.19 -5.20 2.96
C ARG A 83 21.79 -5.70 2.62
N ARG A 84 20.88 -4.76 2.36
CA ARG A 84 19.49 -5.04 1.95
C ARG A 84 19.25 -4.58 0.52
N PRO A 85 18.41 -5.25 -0.28
CA PRO A 85 18.14 -4.85 -1.65
C PRO A 85 17.65 -3.40 -1.75
N PHE A 86 18.25 -2.62 -2.66
CA PHE A 86 17.90 -1.21 -2.87
C PHE A 86 16.40 -0.99 -3.10
N ILE A 87 15.74 -1.92 -3.80
CA ILE A 87 14.30 -1.82 -4.10
C ILE A 87 13.43 -1.87 -2.84
N ILE A 88 13.88 -2.56 -1.78
CA ILE A 88 13.18 -2.62 -0.48
C ILE A 88 13.43 -1.31 0.28
N GLU A 89 14.69 -0.87 0.34
CA GLU A 89 15.07 0.34 1.07
C GLU A 89 14.41 1.61 0.51
N ARG A 90 14.28 1.68 -0.82
CA ARG A 90 13.71 2.83 -1.54
C ARG A 90 12.20 3.02 -1.30
N ASP A 91 11.51 2.02 -0.76
CA ASP A 91 10.07 2.05 -0.54
C ASP A 91 9.68 2.22 0.93
N VAL A 92 10.68 2.34 1.83
CA VAL A 92 10.45 2.72 3.21
C VAL A 92 9.92 4.15 3.29
N SER A 93 8.80 4.33 4.00
CA SER A 93 8.10 5.60 4.10
C SER A 93 7.57 5.79 5.51
N GLY A 94 8.13 6.76 6.25
CA GLY A 94 7.62 7.11 7.57
C GLY A 94 6.16 7.60 7.55
N ALA A 95 5.66 8.08 6.41
CA ALA A 95 4.24 8.42 6.25
C ALA A 95 3.34 7.18 6.14
N MET A 96 3.85 6.07 5.60
CA MET A 96 3.16 4.78 5.63
C MET A 96 3.16 4.25 7.06
N ASP A 97 4.32 4.25 7.72
CA ASP A 97 4.47 3.75 9.09
C ASP A 97 3.53 4.50 10.06
N ALA A 98 3.54 5.84 10.03
CA ALA A 98 2.66 6.65 10.87
C ALA A 98 1.17 6.39 10.61
N LEU A 99 0.77 6.20 9.35
CA LEU A 99 -0.62 5.88 9.02
C LEU A 99 -1.02 4.48 9.55
N LEU A 100 -0.12 3.50 9.47
CA LEU A 100 -0.38 2.15 9.99
C LEU A 100 -0.46 2.17 11.51
N ASP A 101 0.40 2.93 12.19
CA ASP A 101 0.35 3.14 13.64
C ASP A 101 -0.99 3.79 14.04
N ASP A 102 -1.41 4.85 13.35
CA ASP A 102 -2.70 5.51 13.60
C ASP A 102 -3.89 4.56 13.40
N LEU A 103 -3.91 3.80 12.31
CA LEU A 103 -4.99 2.87 12.00
C LEU A 103 -5.07 1.73 13.01
N THR A 104 -3.94 1.18 13.42
CA THR A 104 -3.89 0.09 14.40
C THR A 104 -4.25 0.57 15.81
N ALA A 105 -3.99 1.84 16.14
CA ALA A 105 -4.39 2.45 17.41
C ALA A 105 -5.89 2.80 17.46
N GLN A 106 -6.48 3.29 16.36
CA GLN A 106 -7.83 3.88 16.35
C GLN A 106 -8.95 2.94 15.87
N ALA A 107 -8.67 2.05 14.90
CA ALA A 107 -9.73 1.32 14.19
C ALA A 107 -10.17 0.01 14.89
N GLY A 108 -9.60 -0.30 16.06
CA GLY A 108 -9.68 -1.63 16.67
C GLY A 108 -8.74 -2.63 15.98
N PRO A 109 -8.54 -3.83 16.56
CA PRO A 109 -7.61 -4.80 16.00
C PRO A 109 -8.08 -5.31 14.62
N PHE A 110 -7.13 -5.41 13.69
CA PHE A 110 -7.34 -6.16 12.46
C PHE A 110 -7.21 -7.66 12.74
N ASP A 111 -8.11 -8.46 12.19
CA ASP A 111 -8.07 -9.92 12.34
C ASP A 111 -7.00 -10.54 11.43
N ALA A 112 -6.67 -9.87 10.32
CA ALA A 112 -5.65 -10.30 9.38
C ALA A 112 -5.05 -9.11 8.61
N VAL A 113 -3.80 -9.27 8.19
CA VAL A 113 -3.10 -8.36 7.28
C VAL A 113 -2.76 -9.11 6.00
N HIS A 114 -3.14 -8.54 4.85
CA HIS A 114 -2.74 -9.03 3.54
C HIS A 114 -1.74 -8.05 2.92
N ALA A 115 -0.49 -8.47 2.74
CA ALA A 115 0.54 -7.70 2.04
C ALA A 115 0.75 -8.28 0.63
N ASP A 116 0.29 -7.56 -0.41
CA ASP A 116 0.29 -8.08 -1.80
C ASP A 116 1.71 -8.22 -2.39
N GLN A 117 2.71 -7.55 -1.80
CA GLN A 117 4.10 -7.61 -2.21
C GLN A 117 5.03 -7.69 -1.01
N LEU A 118 6.21 -8.29 -1.22
CA LEU A 118 7.15 -8.64 -0.14
C LEU A 118 7.54 -7.43 0.72
N TRP A 119 7.86 -6.28 0.12
CA TRP A 119 8.26 -5.08 0.86
C TRP A 119 7.10 -4.33 1.52
N MET A 120 5.86 -4.81 1.38
CA MET A 120 4.71 -4.34 2.16
C MET A 120 4.55 -5.14 3.48
N ALA A 121 5.32 -6.22 3.66
CA ALA A 121 5.43 -6.96 4.90
C ALA A 121 6.81 -6.66 5.53
N PRO A 122 6.88 -5.77 6.53
CA PRO A 122 8.14 -5.42 7.19
C PRO A 122 8.74 -6.58 7.99
#